data_AF-A0A6N6KF47-F1
#
_entry.id   AF-A0A6N6KF47-F1
#
_cell.length_a   1.000
_cell.length_b   1.000
_cell.length_c   1.000
_cell.angle_alpha   90.00
_cell.angle_beta   90.00
_cell.angle_gamma   90.00
#
_symmetry.space_group_name_H-M   'P 1'
#
loop_
_entity.id
_entity.type
_entity.pdbx_description
1 polymer ?
#
loop_
_entity_poly.entity_id
_entity_poly.type
_entity_poly.pdbx_seq_one_letter_code
_entity_poly.pdbx_strand_id
1 'polypeptide(L)'
;MALTKSERSSLRSRLFRHLDGIVTAPTAFTLYQSGILDHIVEKKESNLLSIAKQFNCNEGYLNVALRVLCSQGWLTQKVQNDGADINFKITPEGEIALKYIPLYESSVRFIPYAIKLENFIQDGFDPESFRQLRVLIEQQKNAYGIELTRDETEKEVQGQVLNHIEGLIAGPLIVSLGINGMFHRYFSLAPFKTEEFSRHHEQMKTIIDMFAFLGWFSEKSGIFNFTDTGLFYAKRASAYGVTVSYLPTFMHLKELIFGDPAILWNKPEGSPELHVDRSMNVWGSGGAHATYFQKIDEIIIELFDKPIEEQPIGFADMGCGNGALLVHIFEVIWAKTRRGKMLSEYPLFIVGSDYNEAALTATRDTLNQAGIWAKVVWGDIGNPDLLAKQLKENYDINLGDLLNVRSFLDHNRIYSEPEKSEAPVSLSSGAFAFRGKRINNAEVVDNLVEHLGKWTPYVRRFGLLVIELHTIAPELAAKNIGRTAVTAYDATHGFSDQYILELDCFLKAAEAAGLHPVPSLQTKYPNSDLATISINVLKAEEFID
;
A
#
# COMPACT_ATOMS: atom_id res chain seq x y z
N MET A 1 27.17 7.70 -15.10
CA MET A 1 28.08 6.91 -14.22
C MET A 1 27.20 6.14 -13.27
N ALA A 2 27.48 4.88 -12.95
CA ALA A 2 26.59 4.13 -12.06
C ALA A 2 26.46 4.82 -10.68
N LEU A 3 25.22 5.08 -10.24
CA LEU A 3 24.92 5.72 -8.96
C LEU A 3 25.59 4.96 -7.79
N THR A 4 26.27 5.70 -6.92
CA THR A 4 26.83 5.20 -5.67
C THR A 4 25.71 4.70 -4.73
N LYS A 5 26.09 3.98 -3.67
CA LYS A 5 25.14 3.53 -2.64
C LYS A 5 24.48 4.72 -1.93
N SER A 6 25.26 5.78 -1.67
CA SER A 6 24.77 7.00 -1.00
C SER A 6 23.74 7.73 -1.87
N GLU A 7 24.04 7.95 -3.16
CA GLU A 7 23.11 8.59 -4.10
C GLU A 7 21.81 7.80 -4.24
N ARG A 8 21.88 6.47 -4.40
CA ARG A 8 20.68 5.61 -4.42
C ARG A 8 19.86 5.70 -3.13
N SER A 9 20.52 5.86 -1.99
CA SER A 9 19.84 6.04 -0.70
C SER A 9 19.13 7.39 -0.62
N SER A 10 19.76 8.46 -1.09
CA SER A 10 19.16 9.80 -1.15
C SER A 10 17.95 9.85 -2.10
N LEU A 11 18.07 9.27 -3.30
CA LEU A 11 16.96 9.19 -4.25
C LEU A 11 15.79 8.35 -3.72
N ARG A 12 16.07 7.25 -3.02
CA ARG A 12 15.02 6.47 -2.33
C ARG A 12 14.36 7.27 -1.21
N SER A 13 15.14 8.10 -0.49
CA SER A 13 14.58 8.97 0.54
C SER A 13 13.60 9.99 -0.02
N ARG A 14 13.96 10.62 -1.14
CA ARG A 14 13.05 11.51 -1.86
C ARG A 14 11.83 10.78 -2.41
N LEU A 15 11.98 9.55 -2.94
CA LEU A 15 10.85 8.70 -3.34
C LEU A 15 9.86 8.52 -2.18
N PHE A 16 10.32 8.13 -1.00
CA PHE A 16 9.43 7.95 0.15
C PHE A 16 8.76 9.25 0.59
N ARG A 17 9.48 10.38 0.56
CA ARG A 17 8.90 11.71 0.82
C ARG A 17 7.85 12.11 -0.22
N HIS A 18 7.99 11.66 -1.47
CA HIS A 18 6.95 11.85 -2.47
C HIS A 18 5.69 11.04 -2.14
N LEU A 19 5.84 9.78 -1.72
CA LEU A 19 4.70 8.96 -1.29
C LEU A 19 4.00 9.57 -0.07
N ASP A 20 4.77 10.02 0.92
CA ASP A 20 4.25 10.77 2.08
C ASP A 20 3.49 12.02 1.62
N GLY A 21 4.00 12.72 0.60
CA GLY A 21 3.39 13.90 0.01
C GLY A 21 2.02 13.69 -0.59
N ILE A 22 1.86 12.60 -1.34
CA ILE A 22 0.60 12.26 -2.02
C ILE A 22 -0.55 12.14 -1.01
N VAL A 23 -0.26 11.68 0.21
CA VAL A 23 -1.27 11.47 1.25
C VAL A 23 -1.34 12.62 2.26
N THR A 24 -0.20 13.22 2.61
CA THR A 24 -0.10 14.24 3.66
C THR A 24 -0.64 15.58 3.17
N ALA A 25 -0.33 15.99 1.93
CA ALA A 25 -0.78 17.26 1.39
C ALA A 25 -2.32 17.41 1.40
N PRO A 26 -3.11 16.48 0.84
CA PRO A 26 -4.57 16.57 0.89
C PRO A 26 -5.12 16.45 2.32
N THR A 27 -4.51 15.62 3.16
CA THR A 27 -4.93 15.44 4.56
C THR A 27 -4.73 16.71 5.39
N ALA A 28 -3.51 17.24 5.39
CA ALA A 28 -3.15 18.45 6.13
C ALA A 28 -3.95 19.66 5.65
N PHE A 29 -4.11 19.82 4.33
CA PHE A 29 -4.88 20.92 3.76
C PHE A 29 -6.37 20.84 4.15
N THR A 30 -6.95 19.63 4.13
CA THR A 30 -8.35 19.40 4.55
C THR A 30 -8.56 19.77 6.03
N LEU A 31 -7.63 19.35 6.92
CA LEU A 31 -7.69 19.71 8.34
C LEU A 31 -7.46 21.21 8.56
N TYR A 32 -6.55 21.84 7.82
CA TYR A 32 -6.32 23.29 7.86
C TYR A 32 -7.59 24.08 7.50
N GLN A 33 -8.24 23.74 6.38
CA GLN A 33 -9.46 24.44 5.93
C GLN A 33 -10.63 24.31 6.93
N SER A 34 -10.62 23.28 7.77
CA SER A 34 -11.65 23.07 8.79
C SER A 34 -11.42 23.85 10.09
N GLY A 35 -10.21 24.39 10.31
CA GLY A 35 -9.82 25.05 11.57
C GLY A 35 -9.40 24.08 12.69
N ILE A 36 -9.35 22.76 12.45
CA ILE A 36 -8.88 21.78 13.44
C ILE A 36 -7.44 22.02 13.86
N LEU A 37 -6.57 22.39 12.91
CA LEU A 37 -5.16 22.60 13.22
C LEU A 37 -4.94 23.83 14.11
N ASP A 38 -5.68 24.92 13.87
CA ASP A 38 -5.66 26.11 14.74
C ASP A 38 -6.12 25.75 16.15
N HIS A 39 -7.19 24.97 16.27
CA HIS A 39 -7.68 24.49 17.56
C HIS A 39 -6.63 23.68 18.33
N ILE A 40 -5.90 22.77 17.66
CA ILE A 40 -4.84 21.98 18.30
C ILE A 40 -3.68 22.88 18.76
N VAL A 41 -3.31 23.90 17.98
CA VAL A 41 -2.27 24.87 18.37
C VAL A 41 -2.69 25.69 19.59
N GLU A 42 -3.94 26.17 19.61
CA GLU A 42 -4.48 26.96 20.71
C GLU A 42 -4.55 26.17 22.02
N LYS A 43 -4.99 24.90 21.93
CA LYS A 43 -5.11 24.02 23.10
C LYS A 43 -3.80 23.35 23.50
N LYS A 44 -2.80 23.32 22.60
CA LYS A 44 -1.53 22.57 22.68
C LYS A 44 -1.67 21.05 22.73
N GLU A 45 -2.66 20.55 23.44
CA GLU A 45 -3.03 19.14 23.52
C GLU A 45 -4.55 19.01 23.44
N SER A 46 -5.02 18.11 22.57
CA SER A 46 -6.44 17.90 22.33
C SER A 46 -6.76 16.41 22.21
N ASN A 47 -7.92 16.05 22.74
CA ASN A 47 -8.46 14.71 22.71
C ASN A 47 -9.24 14.44 21.42
N LEU A 48 -9.06 13.25 20.81
CA LEU A 48 -9.72 12.87 19.56
C LEU A 48 -11.24 13.04 19.59
N LEU A 49 -11.90 12.48 20.61
CA LEU A 49 -13.35 12.51 20.76
C LEU A 49 -13.85 13.95 20.93
N SER A 50 -13.07 14.79 21.61
CA SER A 50 -13.40 16.20 21.80
C SER A 50 -13.32 16.98 20.48
N ILE A 51 -12.27 16.76 19.68
CA ILE A 51 -12.15 17.37 18.35
C ILE A 51 -13.30 16.88 17.45
N ALA A 52 -13.55 15.57 17.41
CA ALA A 52 -14.60 14.98 16.58
C ALA A 52 -15.98 15.56 16.91
N LYS A 53 -16.32 15.72 18.19
CA LYS A 53 -17.57 16.36 18.62
C LYS A 53 -17.65 17.83 18.27
N GLN A 54 -16.58 18.59 18.49
CA GLN A 54 -16.56 20.04 18.25
C GLN A 54 -16.70 20.38 16.76
N PHE A 55 -16.04 19.61 15.89
CA PHE A 55 -16.00 19.84 14.45
C PHE A 55 -16.97 18.94 13.66
N ASN A 56 -17.81 18.16 14.36
CA ASN A 56 -18.76 17.22 13.79
C ASN A 56 -18.11 16.25 12.77
N CYS A 57 -17.00 15.63 13.17
CA CYS A 57 -16.23 14.73 12.32
C CYS A 57 -16.66 13.27 12.49
N ASN A 58 -16.45 12.49 11.44
CA ASN A 58 -16.34 11.04 11.51
C ASN A 58 -15.06 10.66 12.27
N GLU A 59 -15.20 10.26 13.53
CA GLU A 59 -14.10 10.05 14.49
C GLU A 59 -13.01 9.12 13.96
N GLY A 60 -13.39 8.05 13.24
CA GLY A 60 -12.45 7.08 12.70
C GLY A 60 -11.52 7.70 11.65
N TYR A 61 -12.09 8.41 10.66
CA TYR A 61 -11.28 9.04 9.62
C TYR A 61 -10.52 10.27 10.13
N LEU A 62 -11.04 10.98 11.14
CA LEU A 62 -10.27 12.01 11.84
C LEU A 62 -9.03 11.41 12.54
N ASN A 63 -9.16 10.24 13.16
CA ASN A 63 -8.03 9.54 13.78
C ASN A 63 -6.92 9.24 12.76
N VAL A 64 -7.30 8.72 11.58
CA VAL A 64 -6.38 8.46 10.47
C VAL A 64 -5.69 9.75 10.03
N ALA A 65 -6.45 10.83 9.84
CA ALA A 65 -5.92 12.12 9.41
C ALA A 65 -4.89 12.70 10.41
N LEU A 66 -5.17 12.62 11.71
CA LEU A 66 -4.25 13.10 12.75
C LEU A 66 -3.02 12.20 12.90
N ARG A 67 -3.16 10.87 12.72
CA ARG A 67 -2.04 9.93 12.69
C ARG A 67 -1.08 10.24 11.54
N VAL A 68 -1.57 10.60 10.35
CA VAL A 68 -0.73 11.04 9.23
C VAL A 68 0.18 12.20 9.64
N LEU A 69 -0.36 13.21 10.33
CA LEU A 69 0.45 14.33 10.80
C LEU A 69 1.42 13.93 11.92
N CYS A 70 1.07 12.94 12.74
CA CYS A 70 1.99 12.37 13.73
C CYS A 70 3.18 11.67 13.08
N SER A 71 2.92 10.84 12.05
CA SER A 71 3.97 10.15 11.29
C SER A 71 4.89 11.10 10.53
N GLN A 72 4.45 12.34 10.29
CA GLN A 72 5.23 13.42 9.69
C GLN A 72 5.95 14.31 10.72
N GLY A 73 5.81 14.01 12.01
CA GLY A 73 6.47 14.72 13.10
C GLY A 73 5.83 16.05 13.48
N TRP A 74 4.66 16.39 12.95
CA TRP A 74 3.97 17.66 13.22
C TRP A 74 3.07 17.57 14.46
N LEU A 75 2.61 16.36 14.76
CA LEU A 75 1.89 16.03 15.99
C LEU A 75 2.61 14.86 16.69
N THR A 76 2.23 14.62 17.94
CA THR A 76 2.56 13.39 18.68
C THR A 76 1.27 12.73 19.13
N GLN A 77 1.25 11.39 19.14
CA GLN A 77 0.09 10.61 19.53
C GLN A 77 0.33 9.95 20.88
N LYS A 78 -0.68 9.99 21.75
CA LYS A 78 -0.67 9.19 22.98
C LYS A 78 -1.94 8.35 23.03
N VAL A 79 -1.77 7.05 22.84
CA VAL A 79 -2.83 6.05 22.96
C VAL A 79 -2.86 5.55 24.41
N GLN A 80 -4.02 5.61 25.05
CA GLN A 80 -4.24 5.22 26.45
C GLN A 80 -5.45 4.30 26.57
N ASN A 81 -5.49 3.50 27.65
CA ASN A 81 -6.60 2.59 27.94
C ASN A 81 -6.93 1.70 26.73
N ASP A 82 -5.92 1.02 26.19
CA ASP A 82 -6.01 0.07 25.07
C ASP A 82 -6.62 0.64 23.79
N GLY A 83 -6.43 1.95 23.56
CA GLY A 83 -6.98 2.64 22.41
C GLY A 83 -8.33 3.28 22.67
N ALA A 84 -8.89 3.21 23.88
CA ALA A 84 -10.14 3.91 24.19
C ALA A 84 -9.96 5.43 24.17
N ASP A 85 -8.79 5.94 24.61
CA ASP A 85 -8.51 7.36 24.70
C ASP A 85 -7.26 7.73 23.89
N ILE A 86 -7.37 8.74 23.01
CA ILE A 86 -6.30 9.17 22.10
C ILE A 86 -6.14 10.67 22.20
N ASN A 87 -4.94 11.10 22.63
CA ASN A 87 -4.59 12.50 22.76
C ASN A 87 -3.50 12.87 21.74
N PHE A 88 -3.63 14.08 21.17
CA PHE A 88 -2.70 14.63 20.19
C PHE A 88 -2.10 15.92 20.70
N LYS A 89 -0.79 16.08 20.53
CA LYS A 89 -0.07 17.29 20.93
C LYS A 89 0.75 17.85 19.77
N ILE A 90 0.68 19.16 19.58
CA ILE A 90 1.47 19.88 18.57
C ILE A 90 2.97 19.85 18.90
N THR A 91 3.81 19.64 17.88
CA THR A 91 5.27 19.72 18.00
C THR A 91 5.78 21.11 17.57
N PRO A 92 7.01 21.50 17.94
CA PRO A 92 7.63 22.71 17.39
C PRO A 92 7.67 22.74 15.86
N GLU A 93 8.00 21.61 15.23
CA GLU A 93 8.00 21.42 13.79
C GLU A 93 6.58 21.58 13.20
N GLY A 94 5.56 21.09 13.91
CA GLY A 94 4.15 21.26 13.54
C GLY A 94 3.70 22.71 13.53
N GLU A 95 4.07 23.49 14.56
CA GLU A 95 3.76 24.93 14.60
C GLU A 95 4.37 25.69 13.40
N ILE A 96 5.54 25.26 12.92
CA ILE A 96 6.15 25.77 11.69
C ILE A 96 5.37 25.29 10.47
N ALA A 97 5.10 23.98 10.38
CA ALA A 97 4.46 23.37 9.21
C ALA A 97 3.11 24.00 8.88
N LEU A 98 2.32 24.36 9.89
CA LEU A 98 1.02 25.03 9.71
C LEU A 98 1.08 26.30 8.87
N LYS A 99 2.18 27.06 8.96
CA LYS A 99 2.39 28.29 8.15
C LYS A 99 2.51 27.98 6.66
N TYR A 100 2.96 26.77 6.33
CA TYR A 100 3.25 26.32 4.97
C TYR A 100 2.17 25.42 4.39
N ILE A 101 1.25 24.87 5.19
CA ILE A 101 0.11 24.07 4.71
C ILE A 101 -0.72 24.77 3.61
N PRO A 102 -0.97 26.09 3.64
CA PRO A 102 -1.67 26.77 2.55
C PRO A 102 -1.05 26.56 1.17
N LEU A 103 0.26 26.28 1.09
CA LEU A 103 0.96 26.02 -0.18
C LEU A 103 0.53 24.70 -0.84
N TYR A 104 -0.11 23.79 -0.10
CA TYR A 104 -0.71 22.57 -0.68
C TYR A 104 -1.94 22.85 -1.53
N GLU A 105 -2.55 24.03 -1.44
CA GLU A 105 -3.85 24.30 -2.07
C GLU A 105 -3.88 23.96 -3.56
N SER A 106 -2.89 24.42 -4.34
CA SER A 106 -2.91 24.22 -5.79
C SER A 106 -2.69 22.75 -6.17
N SER A 107 -1.78 22.05 -5.51
CA SER A 107 -1.52 20.62 -5.78
C SER A 107 -2.66 19.71 -5.31
N VAL A 108 -3.34 20.05 -4.20
CA VAL A 108 -4.53 19.32 -3.74
C VAL A 108 -5.71 19.54 -4.69
N ARG A 109 -5.93 20.77 -5.16
CA ARG A 109 -6.94 21.08 -6.16
C ARG A 109 -6.67 20.44 -7.53
N PHE A 110 -5.46 19.91 -7.75
CA PHE A 110 -5.11 19.19 -8.97
C PHE A 110 -5.53 17.71 -8.96
N ILE A 111 -5.81 17.12 -7.79
CA ILE A 111 -6.16 15.71 -7.66
C ILE A 111 -7.28 15.25 -8.64
N PRO A 112 -8.40 15.98 -8.82
CA PRO A 112 -9.45 15.58 -9.76
C PRO A 112 -9.02 15.51 -11.23
N TYR A 113 -7.92 16.17 -11.58
CA TYR A 113 -7.30 16.08 -12.91
C TYR A 113 -6.23 14.99 -12.96
N ALA A 114 -5.47 14.82 -11.87
CA ALA A 114 -4.46 13.79 -11.72
C ALA A 114 -5.03 12.37 -11.89
N ILE A 115 -6.24 12.10 -11.41
CA ILE A 115 -6.92 10.81 -11.58
C ILE A 115 -7.25 10.47 -13.04
N LYS A 116 -7.26 11.46 -13.95
CA LYS A 116 -7.59 11.28 -15.37
C LYS A 116 -6.35 11.10 -16.24
N LEU A 117 -5.16 11.06 -15.64
CA LEU A 117 -3.90 11.06 -16.37
C LEU A 117 -3.50 9.70 -16.93
N GLU A 118 -4.18 8.61 -16.60
CA GLU A 118 -3.73 7.27 -16.99
C GLU A 118 -3.46 7.16 -18.51
N ASN A 119 -4.29 7.74 -19.36
CA ASN A 119 -4.19 7.62 -20.82
C ASN A 119 -3.77 8.90 -21.55
N PHE A 120 -3.22 9.92 -20.86
CA PHE A 120 -2.91 11.21 -21.49
C PHE A 120 -1.92 11.08 -22.67
N ILE A 121 -1.06 10.07 -22.67
CA ILE A 121 -0.11 9.85 -23.78
C ILE A 121 -0.85 9.54 -25.08
N GLN A 122 -1.97 8.83 -25.00
CA GLN A 122 -2.79 8.42 -26.15
C GLN A 122 -3.83 9.48 -26.49
N ASP A 123 -4.53 9.99 -25.48
CA ASP A 123 -5.72 10.83 -25.65
C ASP A 123 -5.44 12.35 -25.57
N GLY A 124 -4.25 12.72 -25.08
CA GLY A 124 -3.91 14.08 -24.70
C GLY A 124 -4.58 14.50 -23.38
N PHE A 125 -4.24 15.70 -22.93
CA PHE A 125 -4.91 16.34 -21.79
C PHE A 125 -6.12 17.15 -22.27
N ASP A 126 -7.19 17.15 -21.48
CA ASP A 126 -8.20 18.18 -21.63
C ASP A 126 -7.60 19.58 -21.33
N PRO A 127 -8.12 20.67 -21.95
CA PRO A 127 -7.51 21.99 -21.85
C PRO A 127 -7.41 22.54 -20.42
N GLU A 128 -8.35 22.19 -19.53
CA GLU A 128 -8.37 22.64 -18.15
C GLU A 128 -7.29 21.93 -17.34
N SER A 129 -7.24 20.60 -17.40
CA SER A 129 -6.19 19.78 -16.75
C SER A 129 -4.80 20.26 -17.14
N PHE A 130 -4.56 20.49 -18.43
CA PHE A 130 -3.25 20.94 -18.91
C PHE A 130 -2.91 22.35 -18.43
N ARG A 131 -3.90 23.26 -18.38
CA ARG A 131 -3.68 24.61 -17.85
C ARG A 131 -3.31 24.58 -16.37
N GLN A 132 -4.04 23.81 -15.56
CA GLN A 132 -3.75 23.66 -14.13
C GLN A 132 -2.35 23.06 -13.91
N LEU A 133 -1.99 22.02 -14.67
CA LEU A 133 -0.68 21.41 -14.59
C LEU A 133 0.45 22.38 -14.92
N ARG A 134 0.31 23.22 -15.96
CA ARG A 134 1.32 24.24 -16.28
C ARG A 134 1.51 25.25 -15.16
N VAL A 135 0.43 25.66 -14.49
CA VAL A 135 0.52 26.56 -13.33
C VAL A 135 1.33 25.91 -12.21
N LEU A 136 1.06 24.63 -11.91
CA LEU A 136 1.80 23.89 -10.89
C LEU A 136 3.28 23.72 -11.22
N ILE A 137 3.61 23.46 -12.49
CA ILE A 137 4.99 23.33 -12.95
C ILE A 137 5.75 24.65 -12.72
N GLU A 138 5.15 25.79 -13.06
CA GLU A 138 5.79 27.09 -12.84
C GLU A 138 5.89 27.46 -11.35
N GLN A 139 4.90 27.07 -10.53
CA GLN A 139 5.00 27.22 -9.07
C GLN A 139 6.11 26.35 -8.48
N GLN A 140 6.23 25.09 -8.93
CA GLN A 140 7.29 24.17 -8.52
C GLN A 140 8.68 24.71 -8.87
N LYS A 141 8.85 25.27 -10.08
CA LYS A 141 10.13 25.87 -10.51
C LYS A 141 10.57 27.03 -9.63
N ASN A 142 9.60 27.78 -9.10
CA ASN A 142 9.84 28.90 -8.19
C ASN A 142 9.72 28.51 -6.70
N ALA A 143 9.77 27.20 -6.38
CA ALA A 143 9.65 26.66 -5.02
C ALA A 143 8.45 27.22 -4.24
N TYR A 144 7.33 27.48 -4.92
CA TYR A 144 6.11 28.08 -4.34
C TYR A 144 6.36 29.42 -3.63
N GLY A 145 7.41 30.15 -4.03
CA GLY A 145 7.80 31.41 -3.40
C GLY A 145 8.47 31.25 -2.04
N ILE A 146 8.84 30.02 -1.63
CA ILE A 146 9.60 29.79 -0.40
C ILE A 146 11.07 30.17 -0.64
N GLU A 147 11.56 31.11 0.18
CA GLU A 147 12.99 31.30 0.38
C GLU A 147 13.44 30.44 1.56
N LEU A 148 14.43 29.56 1.34
CA LEU A 148 14.92 28.69 2.40
C LEU A 148 15.54 29.52 3.53
N THR A 149 15.02 29.33 4.74
CA THR A 149 15.50 30.05 5.93
C THR A 149 16.88 29.53 6.38
N ARG A 150 17.53 30.30 7.27
CA ARG A 150 18.77 29.88 7.95
C ARG A 150 18.51 29.04 9.20
N ASP A 151 17.29 29.07 9.73
CA ASP A 151 16.89 28.20 10.83
C ASP A 151 16.78 26.75 10.31
N GLU A 152 17.61 25.84 10.84
CA GLU A 152 17.69 24.49 10.28
C GLU A 152 16.39 23.68 10.49
N THR A 153 15.65 23.91 11.58
CA THR A 153 14.37 23.25 11.84
C THR A 153 13.31 23.70 10.84
N GLU A 154 13.14 25.00 10.65
CA GLU A 154 12.18 25.52 9.68
C GLU A 154 12.58 25.18 8.24
N LYS A 155 13.87 25.18 7.92
CA LYS A 155 14.38 24.73 6.60
C LYS A 155 14.08 23.25 6.33
N GLU A 156 14.17 22.38 7.34
CA GLU A 156 13.77 20.98 7.21
C GLU A 156 12.27 20.85 6.92
N VAL A 157 11.43 21.59 7.64
CA VAL A 157 9.97 21.62 7.41
C VAL A 157 9.64 22.18 6.02
N GLN A 158 10.28 23.27 5.59
CA GLN A 158 10.14 23.82 4.24
C GLN A 158 10.51 22.76 3.18
N GLY A 159 11.62 22.05 3.38
CA GLY A 159 12.04 20.95 2.50
C GLY A 159 11.05 19.78 2.49
N GLN A 160 10.47 19.43 3.63
CA GLN A 160 9.42 18.42 3.74
C GLN A 160 8.18 18.82 2.93
N VAL A 161 7.69 20.05 3.11
CA VAL A 161 6.53 20.58 2.38
C VAL A 161 6.77 20.61 0.86
N LEU A 162 7.94 21.06 0.42
CA LEU A 162 8.30 21.10 -1.00
C LEU A 162 8.37 19.69 -1.63
N ASN A 163 8.94 18.70 -0.92
CA ASN A 163 8.94 17.32 -1.40
C ASN A 163 7.51 16.74 -1.43
N HIS A 164 6.65 17.13 -0.49
CA HIS A 164 5.26 16.68 -0.51
C HIS A 164 4.51 17.17 -1.75
N ILE A 165 4.67 18.45 -2.07
CA ILE A 165 4.07 19.04 -3.27
C ILE A 165 4.65 18.40 -4.54
N GLU A 166 5.97 18.23 -4.60
CA GLU A 166 6.61 17.56 -5.74
C GLU A 166 6.05 16.16 -5.95
N GLY A 167 5.87 15.38 -4.88
CA GLY A 167 5.33 14.03 -4.94
C GLY A 167 3.90 13.96 -5.48
N LEU A 168 3.03 14.88 -5.06
CA LEU A 168 1.64 14.94 -5.52
C LEU A 168 1.52 15.33 -7.02
N ILE A 169 2.54 15.97 -7.59
CA ILE A 169 2.60 16.31 -9.02
C ILE A 169 3.32 15.22 -9.81
N ALA A 170 4.54 14.86 -9.40
CA ALA A 170 5.40 13.93 -10.12
C ALA A 170 4.90 12.48 -10.05
N GLY A 171 4.27 12.08 -8.94
CA GLY A 171 3.76 10.72 -8.71
C GLY A 171 2.76 10.25 -9.79
N PRO A 172 1.64 10.98 -10.00
CA PRO A 172 0.66 10.61 -11.03
C PRO A 172 1.25 10.59 -12.44
N LEU A 173 2.16 11.52 -12.75
CA LEU A 173 2.83 11.61 -14.04
C LEU A 173 3.77 10.42 -14.28
N ILE A 174 4.64 10.07 -13.31
CA ILE A 174 5.54 8.92 -13.48
C ILE A 174 4.77 7.61 -13.59
N VAL A 175 3.67 7.45 -12.85
CA VAL A 175 2.81 6.25 -12.95
C VAL A 175 2.19 6.15 -14.34
N SER A 176 1.60 7.23 -14.86
CA SER A 176 1.03 7.25 -16.21
C SER A 176 2.07 6.91 -17.30
N LEU A 177 3.27 7.50 -17.22
CA LEU A 177 4.38 7.17 -18.14
C LEU A 177 4.80 5.69 -18.04
N GLY A 178 4.79 5.13 -16.82
CA GLY A 178 5.13 3.73 -16.57
C GLY A 178 4.10 2.75 -17.12
N ILE A 179 2.81 2.99 -16.88
CA ILE A 179 1.69 2.15 -17.37
C ILE A 179 1.67 2.13 -18.91
N ASN A 180 1.92 3.27 -19.54
CA ASN A 180 2.00 3.38 -21.01
C ASN A 180 3.32 2.87 -21.61
N GLY A 181 4.18 2.20 -20.84
CA GLY A 181 5.35 1.51 -21.35
C GLY A 181 6.53 2.41 -21.74
N MET A 182 6.52 3.71 -21.41
CA MET A 182 7.60 4.64 -21.75
C MET A 182 8.95 4.21 -21.14
N PHE A 183 8.91 3.52 -20.00
CA PHE A 183 10.10 3.04 -19.29
C PHE A 183 10.55 1.64 -19.70
N HIS A 184 10.01 1.08 -20.79
CA HIS A 184 10.49 -0.18 -21.33
C HIS A 184 11.99 -0.09 -21.72
N ARG A 185 12.73 -1.17 -21.49
CA ARG A 185 14.21 -1.20 -21.44
C ARG A 185 14.92 -0.58 -22.64
N TYR A 186 14.34 -0.71 -23.85
CA TYR A 186 14.88 -0.12 -25.07
C TYR A 186 14.80 1.42 -25.07
N PHE A 187 13.66 2.00 -24.68
CA PHE A 187 13.44 3.44 -24.64
C PHE A 187 14.22 4.14 -23.53
N SER A 188 14.44 3.45 -22.41
CA SER A 188 15.20 4.02 -21.29
C SER A 188 16.67 4.33 -21.61
N LEU A 189 17.22 3.78 -22.71
CA LEU A 189 18.63 3.90 -23.07
C LEU A 189 18.89 4.74 -24.32
N ALA A 190 17.86 5.06 -25.11
CA ALA A 190 18.01 5.79 -26.36
C ALA A 190 17.61 7.27 -26.20
N PRO A 191 18.35 8.21 -26.80
CA PRO A 191 17.88 9.58 -26.96
C PRO A 191 16.58 9.61 -27.74
N PHE A 192 15.69 10.53 -27.38
CA PHE A 192 14.39 10.63 -28.02
C PHE A 192 13.90 12.06 -28.18
N LYS A 193 13.00 12.26 -29.14
CA LYS A 193 12.13 13.44 -29.22
C LYS A 193 10.71 13.09 -28.82
N THR A 194 9.97 14.09 -28.34
CA THR A 194 8.60 13.89 -27.84
C THR A 194 7.61 13.51 -28.94
N GLU A 195 7.88 13.90 -30.19
CA GLU A 195 7.10 13.53 -31.38
C GLU A 195 7.13 12.03 -31.67
N GLU A 196 8.13 11.32 -31.15
CA GLU A 196 8.29 9.87 -31.34
C GLU A 196 7.33 9.07 -30.44
N PHE A 197 6.78 9.69 -29.39
CA PHE A 197 5.97 9.00 -28.36
C PHE A 197 4.48 9.29 -28.42
N SER A 198 4.08 10.50 -28.82
CA SER A 198 2.67 10.90 -28.76
C SER A 198 2.33 11.87 -29.87
N ARG A 199 1.08 11.77 -30.37
CA ARG A 199 0.48 12.77 -31.25
C ARG A 199 0.25 14.11 -30.53
N HIS A 200 0.27 14.10 -29.19
CA HIS A 200 0.17 15.27 -28.31
C HIS A 200 1.57 15.71 -27.81
N HIS A 201 2.56 15.67 -28.69
CA HIS A 201 3.98 15.86 -28.34
C HIS A 201 4.28 17.19 -27.62
N GLU A 202 3.56 18.28 -27.90
CA GLU A 202 3.72 19.56 -27.17
C GLU A 202 3.34 19.46 -25.69
N GLN A 203 2.25 18.74 -25.39
CA GLN A 203 1.83 18.48 -24.02
C GLN A 203 2.83 17.56 -23.33
N MET A 204 3.26 16.51 -24.03
CA MET A 204 4.29 15.60 -23.54
C MET A 204 5.61 16.32 -23.26
N LYS A 205 6.03 17.25 -24.14
CA LYS A 205 7.23 18.06 -23.96
C LYS A 205 7.16 18.88 -22.67
N THR A 206 6.00 19.44 -22.34
CA THR A 206 5.83 20.17 -21.07
C THR A 206 6.10 19.27 -19.85
N ILE A 207 5.66 18.01 -19.90
CA ILE A 207 5.93 17.02 -18.83
C ILE A 207 7.41 16.66 -18.77
N ILE A 208 8.03 16.42 -19.92
CA ILE A 208 9.44 16.04 -19.99
C ILE A 208 10.34 17.21 -19.59
N ASP A 209 9.99 18.46 -19.94
CA ASP A 209 10.70 19.66 -19.48
C ASP A 209 10.61 19.80 -17.95
N MET A 210 9.47 19.48 -17.33
CA MET A 210 9.35 19.43 -15.87
C MET A 210 10.27 18.37 -15.28
N PHE A 211 10.28 17.16 -15.83
CA PHE A 211 11.18 16.11 -15.36
C PHE A 211 12.66 16.43 -15.64
N ALA A 212 12.97 17.18 -16.69
CA ALA A 212 14.31 17.70 -16.94
C ALA A 212 14.72 18.72 -15.88
N PHE A 213 13.81 19.62 -15.48
CA PHE A 213 14.01 20.53 -14.35
C PHE A 213 14.27 19.77 -13.03
N LEU A 214 13.57 18.66 -12.79
CA LEU A 214 13.83 17.76 -11.65
C LEU A 214 15.10 16.91 -11.79
N GLY A 215 15.82 17.04 -12.92
CA GLY A 215 17.07 16.34 -13.20
C GLY A 215 16.91 14.89 -13.64
N TRP A 216 15.71 14.46 -14.05
CA TRP A 216 15.44 13.09 -14.52
C TRP A 216 15.79 12.91 -15.99
N PHE A 217 15.69 13.99 -16.77
CA PHE A 217 16.15 14.05 -18.14
C PHE A 217 17.21 15.14 -18.32
N SER A 218 18.14 14.91 -19.25
CA SER A 218 18.95 15.98 -19.84
C SER A 218 18.38 16.33 -21.20
N GLU A 219 18.34 17.61 -21.55
CA GLU A 219 17.90 18.11 -22.85
C GLU A 219 19.10 18.68 -23.63
N LYS A 220 19.17 18.35 -24.93
CA LYS A 220 20.11 18.98 -25.86
C LYS A 220 19.47 19.11 -27.24
N SER A 221 19.20 20.35 -27.65
CA SER A 221 18.68 20.66 -29.00
C SER A 221 17.37 19.95 -29.34
N GLY A 222 16.44 19.90 -28.39
CA GLY A 222 15.14 19.23 -28.48
C GLY A 222 15.20 17.71 -28.33
N ILE A 223 16.35 17.15 -27.97
CA ILE A 223 16.54 15.71 -27.77
C ILE A 223 16.76 15.43 -26.29
N PHE A 224 15.94 14.53 -25.73
CA PHE A 224 15.97 14.15 -24.32
C PHE A 224 16.69 12.83 -24.11
N ASN A 225 17.37 12.72 -22.96
CA ASN A 225 18.00 11.48 -22.50
C ASN A 225 17.73 11.31 -21.01
N PHE A 226 17.53 10.07 -20.56
CA PHE A 226 17.49 9.80 -19.13
C PHE A 226 18.84 10.11 -18.47
N THR A 227 18.78 10.76 -17.32
CA THR A 227 19.92 10.80 -16.39
C THR A 227 19.95 9.52 -15.56
N ASP A 228 21.05 9.29 -14.84
CA ASP A 228 21.12 8.19 -13.87
C ASP A 228 20.02 8.30 -12.78
N THR A 229 19.67 9.53 -12.39
CA THR A 229 18.53 9.84 -11.49
C THR A 229 17.19 9.49 -12.12
N GLY A 230 16.96 9.87 -13.37
CA GLY A 230 15.72 9.52 -14.08
C GLY A 230 15.55 8.02 -14.25
N LEU A 231 16.62 7.31 -14.61
CA LEU A 231 16.63 5.84 -14.68
C LEU A 231 16.31 5.19 -13.32
N PHE A 232 16.78 5.78 -12.22
CA PHE A 232 16.48 5.28 -10.89
C PHE A 232 14.99 5.30 -10.57
N TYR A 233 14.30 6.40 -10.88
CA TYR A 233 12.86 6.57 -10.65
C TYR A 233 12.03 5.80 -11.66
N ALA A 234 12.38 5.83 -12.95
CA ALA A 234 11.68 5.08 -14.00
C ALA A 234 11.59 3.58 -13.67
N LYS A 235 12.69 2.98 -13.20
CA LYS A 235 12.72 1.57 -12.74
C LYS A 235 11.89 1.29 -11.47
N ARG A 236 11.40 2.33 -10.81
CA ARG A 236 10.62 2.29 -9.57
C ARG A 236 9.29 3.02 -9.71
N ALA A 237 8.82 3.27 -10.93
CA ALA A 237 7.55 3.94 -11.17
C ALA A 237 6.38 3.19 -10.48
N SER A 238 6.41 1.85 -10.49
CA SER A 238 5.43 1.00 -9.80
C SER A 238 5.36 1.22 -8.28
N ALA A 239 6.46 1.66 -7.64
CA ALA A 239 6.45 1.98 -6.21
C ALA A 239 5.52 3.17 -5.87
N TYR A 240 5.19 4.03 -6.85
CA TYR A 240 4.19 5.08 -6.72
C TYR A 240 2.76 4.57 -6.99
N GLY A 241 2.62 3.50 -7.78
CA GLY A 241 1.34 3.05 -8.32
C GLY A 241 0.30 2.76 -7.24
N VAL A 242 0.69 2.06 -6.16
CA VAL A 242 -0.22 1.79 -5.04
C VAL A 242 -0.71 3.10 -4.41
N THR A 243 0.17 4.05 -4.07
CA THR A 243 -0.26 5.28 -3.41
C THR A 243 -1.10 6.17 -4.33
N VAL A 244 -0.69 6.32 -5.60
CA VAL A 244 -1.41 7.10 -6.60
C VAL A 244 -2.79 6.52 -6.90
N SER A 245 -2.94 5.19 -6.85
CA SER A 245 -4.24 4.54 -7.09
C SER A 245 -5.34 4.98 -6.11
N TYR A 246 -4.99 5.49 -4.92
CA TYR A 246 -5.92 6.00 -3.92
C TYR A 246 -6.19 7.52 -4.02
N LEU A 247 -5.72 8.20 -5.07
CA LEU A 247 -6.13 9.58 -5.33
C LEU A 247 -7.66 9.81 -5.35
N PRO A 248 -8.51 8.87 -5.82
CA PRO A 248 -9.95 8.97 -5.64
C PRO A 248 -10.36 9.09 -4.16
N THR A 249 -9.78 8.30 -3.25
CA THR A 249 -10.00 8.46 -1.79
C THR A 249 -9.58 9.86 -1.33
N PHE A 250 -8.41 10.33 -1.73
CA PHE A 250 -7.89 11.63 -1.28
C PHE A 250 -8.68 12.83 -1.82
N MET A 251 -9.30 12.69 -2.99
CA MET A 251 -10.24 13.67 -3.55
C MET A 251 -11.48 13.86 -2.64
N HIS A 252 -11.86 12.83 -1.88
CA HIS A 252 -13.05 12.80 -1.05
C HIS A 252 -12.77 12.99 0.46
N LEU A 253 -11.56 13.36 0.89
CA LEU A 253 -11.23 13.49 2.32
C LEU A 253 -12.17 14.41 3.10
N LYS A 254 -12.59 15.52 2.51
CA LYS A 254 -13.56 16.41 3.17
C LYS A 254 -14.87 15.69 3.49
N GLU A 255 -15.38 14.90 2.54
CA GLU A 255 -16.61 14.14 2.74
C GLU A 255 -16.39 13.00 3.74
N LEU A 256 -15.28 12.28 3.64
CA LEU A 256 -14.94 11.23 4.59
C LEU A 256 -14.83 11.78 6.01
N ILE A 257 -14.13 12.89 6.24
CA ILE A 257 -13.89 13.41 7.59
C ILE A 257 -15.13 14.13 8.15
N PHE A 258 -15.90 14.86 7.34
CA PHE A 258 -16.94 15.78 7.83
C PHE A 258 -18.36 15.52 7.29
N GLY A 259 -18.53 14.63 6.32
CA GLY A 259 -19.78 14.37 5.61
C GLY A 259 -20.18 12.90 5.65
N ASP A 260 -20.66 12.38 4.52
CA ASP A 260 -21.04 10.98 4.33
C ASP A 260 -19.82 10.04 4.25
N PRO A 261 -19.54 9.25 5.30
CA PRO A 261 -18.42 8.32 5.28
C PRO A 261 -18.66 7.12 4.33
N ALA A 262 -19.88 6.94 3.82
CA ALA A 262 -20.24 5.88 2.88
C ALA A 262 -20.06 6.29 1.41
N ILE A 263 -19.63 7.52 1.10
CA ILE A 263 -19.56 8.04 -0.28
C ILE A 263 -18.76 7.13 -1.24
N LEU A 264 -17.70 6.49 -0.76
CA LEU A 264 -16.86 5.59 -1.57
C LEU A 264 -17.38 4.15 -1.67
N TRP A 265 -18.46 3.85 -0.97
CA TRP A 265 -19.01 2.52 -0.80
C TRP A 265 -20.42 2.39 -1.38
N ASN A 266 -21.10 3.51 -1.58
CA ASN A 266 -22.41 3.62 -2.20
C ASN A 266 -22.30 3.46 -3.73
N LYS A 267 -22.13 2.21 -4.20
CA LYS A 267 -22.03 1.88 -5.63
C LYS A 267 -23.00 0.77 -6.04
N PRO A 268 -23.47 0.74 -7.31
CA PRO A 268 -24.22 -0.40 -7.82
C PRO A 268 -23.43 -1.71 -7.72
N GLU A 269 -24.12 -2.82 -7.51
CA GLU A 269 -23.52 -4.15 -7.57
C GLU A 269 -22.81 -4.37 -8.92
N GLY A 270 -21.63 -4.98 -8.90
CA GLY A 270 -20.81 -5.20 -10.09
C GLY A 270 -20.08 -3.97 -10.65
N SER A 271 -20.30 -2.76 -10.13
CA SER A 271 -19.54 -1.57 -10.57
C SER A 271 -18.10 -1.57 -10.01
N PRO A 272 -17.14 -0.89 -10.68
CA PRO A 272 -15.78 -0.72 -10.17
C PRO A 272 -15.74 -0.03 -8.80
N GLU A 273 -14.67 -0.25 -8.05
CA GLU A 273 -14.44 0.40 -6.78
C GLU A 273 -14.25 1.91 -6.95
N LEU A 274 -14.82 2.71 -6.04
CA LEU A 274 -14.75 4.17 -6.12
C LEU A 274 -13.56 4.75 -5.34
N HIS A 275 -13.08 4.03 -4.32
CA HIS A 275 -12.00 4.50 -3.44
C HIS A 275 -10.61 4.36 -4.09
N VAL A 276 -10.46 3.47 -5.07
CA VAL A 276 -9.17 3.11 -5.65
C VAL A 276 -9.29 2.78 -7.14
N ASP A 277 -8.31 3.23 -7.92
CA ASP A 277 -8.09 2.69 -9.27
C ASP A 277 -7.47 1.29 -9.16
N ARG A 278 -8.32 0.26 -9.26
CA ARG A 278 -7.89 -1.12 -9.05
C ARG A 278 -6.86 -1.59 -10.08
N SER A 279 -6.97 -1.16 -11.33
CA SER A 279 -6.02 -1.52 -12.39
C SER A 279 -4.62 -0.98 -12.08
N MET A 280 -4.54 0.30 -11.73
CA MET A 280 -3.28 0.94 -11.31
C MET A 280 -2.73 0.34 -10.01
N ASN A 281 -3.61 0.00 -9.06
CA ASN A 281 -3.21 -0.62 -7.80
C ASN A 281 -2.53 -1.99 -8.03
N VAL A 282 -3.13 -2.84 -8.88
CA VAL A 282 -2.57 -4.13 -9.28
C VAL A 282 -1.25 -3.98 -10.03
N TRP A 283 -1.14 -3.00 -10.94
CA TRP A 283 0.12 -2.71 -11.63
C TRP A 283 1.22 -2.25 -10.65
N GLY A 284 0.87 -1.38 -9.71
CA GLY A 284 1.79 -0.88 -8.69
C GLY A 284 2.27 -1.96 -7.73
N SER A 285 1.37 -2.83 -7.27
CA SER A 285 1.71 -3.91 -6.35
C SER A 285 2.62 -4.94 -6.99
N GLY A 286 2.37 -5.34 -8.25
CA GLY A 286 3.17 -6.33 -8.99
C GLY A 286 4.68 -6.03 -9.03
N GLY A 287 5.08 -4.76 -9.04
CA GLY A 287 6.49 -4.36 -9.00
C GLY A 287 7.20 -4.62 -7.66
N ALA A 288 6.47 -4.74 -6.56
CA ALA A 288 7.01 -4.98 -5.22
C ALA A 288 7.36 -6.46 -4.96
N HIS A 289 6.62 -7.40 -5.59
CA HIS A 289 6.69 -8.84 -5.27
C HIS A 289 8.05 -9.48 -5.56
N ALA A 290 8.81 -9.00 -6.55
CA ALA A 290 10.09 -9.59 -6.94
C ALA A 290 11.13 -9.67 -5.80
N THR A 291 11.06 -8.77 -4.80
CA THR A 291 11.97 -8.80 -3.65
C THR A 291 11.60 -9.89 -2.64
N TYR A 292 10.32 -10.23 -2.54
CA TYR A 292 9.80 -11.22 -1.59
C TYR A 292 9.92 -12.65 -2.11
N PHE A 293 9.91 -12.82 -3.44
CA PHE A 293 9.97 -14.12 -4.11
C PHE A 293 11.15 -14.97 -3.66
N GLN A 294 12.32 -14.39 -3.36
CA GLN A 294 13.46 -15.19 -2.89
C GLN A 294 13.12 -15.99 -1.62
N LYS A 295 12.46 -15.36 -0.63
CA LYS A 295 12.11 -16.09 0.60
C LYS A 295 10.96 -17.06 0.37
N ILE A 296 10.01 -16.72 -0.51
CA ILE A 296 8.95 -17.65 -0.93
C ILE A 296 9.58 -18.90 -1.56
N ASP A 297 10.57 -18.74 -2.45
CA ASP A 297 11.28 -19.87 -3.08
C ASP A 297 11.87 -20.79 -2.01
N GLU A 298 12.57 -20.23 -1.02
CA GLU A 298 13.16 -21.00 0.09
C GLU A 298 12.10 -21.82 0.83
N ILE A 299 10.96 -21.19 1.16
CA ILE A 299 9.85 -21.84 1.87
C ILE A 299 9.23 -22.96 1.04
N ILE A 300 8.95 -22.69 -0.24
CA ILE A 300 8.34 -23.67 -1.14
C ILE A 300 9.28 -24.85 -1.37
N ILE A 301 10.59 -24.60 -1.55
CA ILE A 301 11.58 -25.67 -1.68
C ILE A 301 11.61 -26.51 -0.41
N GLU A 302 11.67 -25.90 0.77
CA GLU A 302 11.71 -26.64 2.04
C GLU A 302 10.48 -27.55 2.23
N LEU A 303 9.28 -27.03 1.95
CA LEU A 303 8.03 -27.79 2.13
C LEU A 303 7.87 -28.92 1.10
N PHE A 304 8.18 -28.68 -0.17
CA PHE A 304 7.98 -29.65 -1.25
C PHE A 304 9.21 -30.54 -1.54
N ASP A 305 10.29 -30.35 -0.78
CA ASP A 305 11.40 -31.30 -0.70
C ASP A 305 11.24 -32.32 0.42
N LYS A 306 10.30 -32.21 1.36
CA LYS A 306 10.06 -33.25 2.39
C LYS A 306 9.67 -34.63 1.78
N PRO A 307 9.71 -35.75 2.53
CA PRO A 307 9.11 -37.02 2.08
C PRO A 307 7.66 -36.83 1.63
N ILE A 308 7.20 -37.59 0.63
CA ILE A 308 5.94 -37.30 -0.09
C ILE A 308 4.72 -37.27 0.83
N GLU A 309 4.72 -38.11 1.85
CA GLU A 309 3.71 -38.26 2.90
C GLU A 309 3.65 -37.09 3.90
N GLU A 310 4.73 -36.30 3.97
CA GLU A 310 4.86 -35.10 4.79
C GLU A 310 4.60 -33.81 4.00
N GLN A 311 4.40 -33.90 2.68
CA GLN A 311 4.10 -32.75 1.83
C GLN A 311 2.61 -32.44 1.80
N PRO A 312 2.23 -31.17 1.59
CA PRO A 312 0.89 -30.86 1.14
C PRO A 312 0.64 -31.49 -0.25
N ILE A 313 -0.61 -31.86 -0.54
CA ILE A 313 -0.96 -32.45 -1.84
C ILE A 313 -1.02 -31.40 -2.96
N GLY A 314 -0.94 -30.12 -2.60
CA GLY A 314 -1.02 -28.98 -3.49
C GLY A 314 -1.02 -27.67 -2.71
N PHE A 315 -1.53 -26.60 -3.30
CA PHE A 315 -1.59 -25.29 -2.65
C PHE A 315 -2.82 -24.50 -3.09
N ALA A 316 -3.27 -23.62 -2.21
CA ALA A 316 -4.42 -22.74 -2.43
C ALA A 316 -4.01 -21.29 -2.14
N ASP A 317 -4.27 -20.38 -3.09
CA ASP A 317 -4.05 -18.94 -2.94
C ASP A 317 -5.39 -18.22 -2.76
N MET A 318 -5.63 -17.66 -1.57
CA MET A 318 -6.81 -16.84 -1.28
C MET A 318 -6.49 -15.37 -1.57
N GLY A 319 -7.36 -14.73 -2.37
CA GLY A 319 -7.09 -13.42 -3.00
C GLY A 319 -6.06 -13.53 -4.12
N CYS A 320 -6.25 -14.49 -5.03
CA CYS A 320 -5.26 -14.82 -6.05
C CYS A 320 -5.02 -13.71 -7.09
N GLY A 321 -5.88 -12.68 -7.15
CA GLY A 321 -5.64 -11.50 -7.99
C GLY A 321 -5.52 -11.86 -9.47
N ASN A 322 -4.33 -11.68 -10.06
CA ASN A 322 -4.06 -12.07 -11.45
C ASN A 322 -3.40 -13.45 -11.60
N GLY A 323 -3.23 -14.21 -10.51
CA GLY A 323 -2.63 -15.55 -10.52
C GLY A 323 -1.10 -15.57 -10.63
N ALA A 324 -0.41 -14.44 -10.58
CA ALA A 324 1.06 -14.42 -10.72
C ALA A 324 1.78 -15.20 -9.60
N LEU A 325 1.28 -15.14 -8.37
CA LEU A 325 1.85 -15.91 -7.25
C LEU A 325 1.63 -17.42 -7.43
N LEU A 326 0.46 -17.83 -7.93
CA LEU A 326 0.16 -19.23 -8.26
C LEU A 326 1.15 -19.79 -9.30
N VAL A 327 1.38 -19.03 -10.38
CA VAL A 327 2.36 -19.40 -11.42
C VAL A 327 3.74 -19.54 -10.80
N HIS A 328 4.18 -18.55 -10.02
CA HIS A 328 5.49 -18.53 -9.40
C HIS A 328 5.72 -19.74 -8.49
N ILE A 329 4.77 -20.05 -7.60
CA ILE A 329 4.85 -21.21 -6.70
C ILE A 329 4.92 -22.51 -7.50
N PHE A 330 4.07 -22.68 -8.53
CA PHE A 330 4.12 -23.85 -9.38
C PHE A 330 5.49 -24.01 -10.07
N GLU A 331 6.02 -22.95 -10.65
CA GLU A 331 7.32 -22.96 -11.33
C GLU A 331 8.47 -23.32 -10.37
N VAL A 332 8.45 -22.81 -9.14
CA VAL A 332 9.42 -23.19 -8.10
C VAL A 332 9.30 -24.68 -7.77
N ILE A 333 8.09 -25.20 -7.52
CA ILE A 333 7.89 -26.63 -7.23
C ILE A 333 8.39 -27.46 -8.43
N TRP A 334 7.93 -27.14 -9.63
CA TRP A 334 8.25 -27.86 -10.86
C TRP A 334 9.76 -27.91 -11.12
N ALA A 335 10.45 -26.77 -11.04
CA ALA A 335 11.83 -26.65 -11.48
C ALA A 335 12.86 -26.91 -10.37
N LYS A 336 12.52 -26.68 -9.09
CA LYS A 336 13.49 -26.61 -8.00
C LYS A 336 13.31 -27.63 -6.88
N THR A 337 12.31 -28.52 -6.95
CA THR A 337 12.02 -29.47 -5.86
C THR A 337 12.04 -30.93 -6.29
N ARG A 338 12.15 -31.84 -5.31
CA ARG A 338 11.96 -33.28 -5.48
C ARG A 338 10.55 -33.60 -5.96
N ARG A 339 9.52 -32.91 -5.44
CA ARG A 339 8.13 -33.08 -5.88
C ARG A 339 7.96 -32.81 -7.37
N GLY A 340 8.63 -31.78 -7.91
CA GLY A 340 8.63 -31.45 -9.34
C GLY A 340 9.02 -32.62 -10.25
N LYS A 341 9.92 -33.51 -9.79
CA LYS A 341 10.35 -34.72 -10.53
C LYS A 341 9.35 -35.87 -10.48
N MET A 342 8.30 -35.76 -9.66
CA MET A 342 7.36 -36.84 -9.33
C MET A 342 5.91 -36.50 -9.72
N LEU A 343 5.67 -35.38 -10.40
CA LEU A 343 4.31 -34.87 -10.66
C LEU A 343 3.43 -35.77 -11.53
N SER A 344 4.02 -36.72 -12.27
CA SER A 344 3.27 -37.75 -13.00
C SER A 344 2.62 -38.77 -12.07
N GLU A 345 3.24 -39.05 -10.92
CA GLU A 345 2.74 -40.01 -9.91
C GLU A 345 1.98 -39.29 -8.80
N TYR A 346 2.48 -38.11 -8.39
CA TYR A 346 1.90 -37.27 -7.34
C TYR A 346 1.62 -35.87 -7.88
N PRO A 347 0.55 -35.68 -8.67
CA PRO A 347 0.20 -34.35 -9.20
C PRO A 347 -0.11 -33.35 -8.08
N LEU A 348 -0.05 -32.06 -8.40
CA LEU A 348 -0.45 -30.97 -7.49
C LEU A 348 -1.92 -30.64 -7.69
N PHE A 349 -2.64 -30.44 -6.59
CA PHE A 349 -3.97 -29.81 -6.63
C PHE A 349 -3.84 -28.30 -6.36
N ILE A 350 -4.02 -27.48 -7.40
CA ILE A 350 -3.81 -26.03 -7.34
C ILE A 350 -5.16 -25.31 -7.31
N VAL A 351 -5.31 -24.38 -6.38
CA VAL A 351 -6.53 -23.57 -6.23
C VAL A 351 -6.19 -22.09 -6.22
N GLY A 352 -6.77 -21.32 -7.14
CA GLY A 352 -6.87 -19.86 -7.01
C GLY A 352 -8.26 -19.49 -6.53
N SER A 353 -8.35 -18.66 -5.49
CA SER A 353 -9.62 -18.18 -4.98
C SER A 353 -9.63 -16.67 -4.80
N ASP A 354 -10.73 -16.04 -5.18
CA ASP A 354 -10.93 -14.59 -5.05
C ASP A 354 -12.44 -14.30 -4.99
N TYR A 355 -12.82 -13.22 -4.31
CA TYR A 355 -14.21 -12.76 -4.21
C TYR A 355 -14.59 -11.87 -5.40
N ASN A 356 -13.60 -11.41 -6.18
CA ASN A 356 -13.78 -10.55 -7.34
C ASN A 356 -13.73 -11.36 -8.66
N GLU A 357 -14.82 -11.33 -9.43
CA GLU A 357 -14.93 -12.06 -10.70
C GLU A 357 -13.92 -11.62 -11.78
N ALA A 358 -13.50 -10.35 -11.78
CA ALA A 358 -12.48 -9.87 -12.71
C ALA A 358 -11.10 -10.46 -12.37
N ALA A 359 -10.78 -10.59 -11.08
CA ALA A 359 -9.58 -11.28 -10.62
C ALA A 359 -9.60 -12.77 -11.00
N LEU A 360 -10.73 -13.45 -10.79
CA LEU A 360 -10.89 -14.86 -11.22
C LEU A 360 -10.68 -15.02 -12.74
N THR A 361 -11.20 -14.08 -13.53
CA THR A 361 -11.02 -14.08 -14.99
C THR A 361 -9.54 -13.88 -15.37
N ALA A 362 -8.88 -12.86 -14.82
CA ALA A 362 -7.47 -12.61 -15.05
C ALA A 362 -6.58 -13.80 -14.64
N THR A 363 -6.87 -14.40 -13.48
CA THR A 363 -6.18 -15.60 -12.98
C THR A 363 -6.33 -16.78 -13.95
N ARG A 364 -7.53 -17.02 -14.50
CA ARG A 364 -7.73 -18.09 -15.52
C ARG A 364 -6.88 -17.83 -16.75
N ASP A 365 -6.85 -16.60 -17.26
CA ASP A 365 -6.07 -16.24 -18.44
C ASP A 365 -4.57 -16.44 -18.20
N THR A 366 -4.05 -15.99 -17.06
CA THR A 366 -2.65 -16.15 -16.69
C THR A 366 -2.25 -17.62 -16.53
N LEU A 367 -3.07 -18.44 -15.86
CA LEU A 367 -2.81 -19.88 -15.70
C LEU A 367 -2.87 -20.64 -17.02
N ASN A 368 -3.85 -20.32 -17.88
CA ASN A 368 -3.97 -20.90 -19.21
C ASN A 368 -2.75 -20.57 -20.09
N GLN A 369 -2.29 -19.31 -20.07
CA GLN A 369 -1.08 -18.89 -20.78
C GLN A 369 0.18 -19.59 -20.26
N ALA A 370 0.24 -19.86 -18.96
CA ALA A 370 1.33 -20.61 -18.33
C ALA A 370 1.22 -22.13 -18.52
N GLY A 371 0.10 -22.64 -19.07
CA GLY A 371 -0.14 -24.08 -19.22
C GLY A 371 -0.33 -24.82 -17.89
N ILE A 372 -0.79 -24.12 -16.85
CA ILE A 372 -0.97 -24.66 -15.50
C ILE A 372 -2.43 -25.05 -15.27
N TRP A 373 -2.67 -26.30 -14.88
CA TRP A 373 -4.01 -26.73 -14.49
C TRP A 373 -4.29 -26.41 -13.02
N ALA A 374 -5.21 -25.48 -12.77
CA ALA A 374 -5.73 -25.17 -11.44
C ALA A 374 -7.27 -25.12 -11.42
N LYS A 375 -7.85 -25.09 -10.22
CA LYS A 375 -9.24 -24.71 -9.98
C LYS A 375 -9.31 -23.24 -9.62
N VAL A 376 -10.20 -22.49 -10.26
CA VAL A 376 -10.40 -21.06 -9.98
C VAL A 376 -11.82 -20.89 -9.45
N VAL A 377 -11.93 -20.62 -8.14
CA VAL A 377 -13.18 -20.69 -7.37
C VAL A 377 -13.46 -19.39 -6.64
N TRP A 378 -14.73 -19.00 -6.59
CA TRP A 378 -15.14 -17.85 -5.80
C TRP A 378 -14.96 -18.14 -4.31
N GLY A 379 -14.30 -17.23 -3.57
CA GLY A 379 -14.12 -17.38 -2.13
C GLY A 379 -13.87 -16.05 -1.44
N ASP A 380 -14.17 -16.01 -0.15
CA ASP A 380 -13.99 -14.84 0.71
C ASP A 380 -13.01 -15.19 1.82
N ILE A 381 -12.00 -14.34 2.04
CA ILE A 381 -11.02 -14.53 3.11
C ILE A 381 -11.69 -14.60 4.49
N GLY A 382 -12.84 -13.94 4.69
CA GLY A 382 -13.60 -13.99 5.93
C GLY A 382 -14.39 -15.29 6.16
N ASN A 383 -14.47 -16.19 5.17
CA ASN A 383 -15.28 -17.41 5.22
C ASN A 383 -14.54 -18.64 4.62
N PRO A 384 -13.51 -19.17 5.30
CA PRO A 384 -12.77 -20.35 4.84
C PRO A 384 -13.62 -21.63 4.78
N ASP A 385 -14.66 -21.75 5.61
CA ASP A 385 -15.60 -22.88 5.59
C ASP A 385 -16.28 -23.04 4.23
N LEU A 386 -16.65 -21.92 3.59
CA LEU A 386 -17.24 -21.92 2.26
C LEU A 386 -16.27 -22.53 1.24
N LEU A 387 -15.01 -22.07 1.22
CA LEU A 387 -13.99 -22.60 0.32
C LEU A 387 -13.76 -24.09 0.60
N ALA A 388 -13.61 -24.48 1.87
CA ALA A 388 -13.40 -25.86 2.26
C ALA A 388 -14.55 -26.77 1.80
N LYS A 389 -15.80 -26.33 1.97
CA LYS A 389 -16.99 -27.04 1.50
C LYS A 389 -16.99 -27.20 -0.03
N GLN A 390 -16.74 -26.12 -0.77
CA GLN A 390 -16.68 -26.17 -2.24
C GLN A 390 -15.61 -27.14 -2.73
N LEU A 391 -14.41 -27.15 -2.12
CA LEU A 391 -13.35 -28.07 -2.51
C LEU A 391 -13.72 -29.52 -2.21
N LYS A 392 -14.36 -29.77 -1.06
CA LYS A 392 -14.78 -31.10 -0.67
C LYS A 392 -15.89 -31.65 -1.57
N GLU A 393 -16.92 -30.85 -1.84
CA GLU A 393 -18.08 -31.28 -2.62
C GLU A 393 -17.75 -31.45 -4.10
N ASN A 394 -16.95 -30.56 -4.68
CA ASN A 394 -16.71 -30.56 -6.13
C ASN A 394 -15.51 -31.42 -6.55
N TYR A 395 -14.54 -31.63 -5.65
CA TYR A 395 -13.26 -32.26 -5.98
C TYR A 395 -12.80 -33.32 -4.99
N ASP A 396 -13.54 -33.57 -3.90
CA ASP A 396 -13.15 -34.46 -2.80
C ASP A 396 -11.81 -34.08 -2.13
N ILE A 397 -11.46 -32.79 -2.15
CA ILE A 397 -10.23 -32.26 -1.55
C ILE A 397 -10.54 -31.55 -0.24
N ASN A 398 -9.79 -31.88 0.82
CA ASN A 398 -9.87 -31.11 2.06
C ASN A 398 -8.92 -29.91 1.96
N LEU A 399 -9.40 -28.72 2.30
CA LEU A 399 -8.57 -27.50 2.32
C LEU A 399 -7.33 -27.64 3.23
N GLY A 400 -7.47 -28.42 4.31
CA GLY A 400 -6.39 -28.73 5.26
C GLY A 400 -5.26 -29.60 4.71
N ASP A 401 -5.43 -30.21 3.54
CA ASP A 401 -4.37 -31.00 2.87
C ASP A 401 -3.49 -30.15 1.94
N LEU A 402 -3.83 -28.87 1.77
CA LEU A 402 -3.11 -27.92 0.93
C LEU A 402 -2.23 -26.98 1.77
N LEU A 403 -1.12 -26.53 1.19
CA LEU A 403 -0.47 -25.32 1.67
C LEU A 403 -1.38 -24.13 1.34
N ASN A 404 -1.86 -23.43 2.37
CA ASN A 404 -2.66 -22.24 2.17
C ASN A 404 -1.72 -21.04 2.04
N VAL A 405 -1.97 -20.18 1.07
CA VAL A 405 -1.14 -19.04 0.71
C VAL A 405 -2.04 -17.82 0.58
N ARG A 406 -1.53 -16.65 0.98
CA ARG A 406 -2.10 -15.35 0.61
C ARG A 406 -1.08 -14.25 0.77
N SER A 407 -1.21 -13.20 -0.05
CA SER A 407 -0.34 -12.03 0.01
C SER A 407 -1.15 -10.75 0.12
N PHE A 408 -0.84 -9.96 1.15
CA PHE A 408 -1.39 -8.62 1.40
C PHE A 408 -2.92 -8.60 1.47
N LEU A 409 -3.51 -9.48 2.29
CA LEU A 409 -4.96 -9.69 2.27
C LEU A 409 -5.63 -9.71 3.65
N ASP A 410 -4.98 -10.16 4.72
CA ASP A 410 -5.63 -10.20 6.04
C ASP A 410 -5.96 -8.79 6.52
N HIS A 411 -5.12 -7.79 6.22
CA HIS A 411 -5.44 -6.38 6.52
C HIS A 411 -6.62 -5.84 5.70
N ASN A 412 -6.93 -6.42 4.54
CA ASN A 412 -8.01 -5.97 3.66
C ASN A 412 -9.30 -6.81 3.84
N ARG A 413 -9.39 -7.60 4.90
CA ARG A 413 -10.61 -8.32 5.27
C ARG A 413 -11.74 -7.33 5.56
N ILE A 414 -12.98 -7.71 5.27
CA ILE A 414 -14.14 -6.91 5.67
C ILE A 414 -14.27 -6.99 7.20
N TYR A 415 -14.39 -5.82 7.83
CA TYR A 415 -14.56 -5.74 9.27
C TYR A 415 -15.86 -6.39 9.72
N SER A 416 -15.78 -7.12 10.84
CA SER A 416 -16.91 -7.65 11.58
C SER A 416 -16.67 -7.43 13.06
N GLU A 417 -17.72 -7.09 13.80
CA GLU A 417 -17.62 -6.94 15.25
C GLU A 417 -17.25 -8.31 15.87
N PRO A 418 -16.20 -8.37 16.72
CA PRO A 418 -15.82 -9.62 17.34
C PRO A 418 -16.89 -10.11 18.33
N GLU A 419 -17.14 -11.42 18.34
CA GLU A 419 -18.09 -12.05 19.27
C GLU A 419 -17.52 -12.18 20.68
N LYS A 420 -16.19 -12.26 20.80
CA LYS A 420 -15.44 -12.46 22.02
C LYS A 420 -14.38 -11.38 22.18
N SER A 421 -14.19 -10.92 23.41
CA SER A 421 -13.03 -10.11 23.78
C SER A 421 -12.08 -10.97 24.61
N GLU A 422 -11.17 -11.65 23.91
CA GLU A 422 -10.22 -12.61 24.49
C GLU A 422 -8.77 -12.28 24.10
N ALA A 423 -8.54 -11.26 23.27
CA ALA A 423 -7.21 -10.87 22.84
C ALA A 423 -6.38 -10.31 24.01
N PRO A 424 -5.03 -10.43 23.90
CA PRO A 424 -4.12 -9.70 24.78
C PRO A 424 -4.39 -8.19 24.74
N VAL A 425 -3.99 -7.49 25.80
CA VAL A 425 -3.93 -6.01 25.83
C VAL A 425 -3.29 -5.49 24.54
N SER A 426 -4.04 -4.68 23.79
CA SER A 426 -3.58 -4.18 22.50
C SER A 426 -2.41 -3.23 22.67
N LEU A 427 -1.31 -3.55 22.00
CA LEU A 427 -0.15 -2.68 21.89
C LEU A 427 -0.18 -1.81 20.63
N SER A 428 -1.26 -1.89 19.85
CA SER A 428 -1.32 -1.18 18.58
C SER A 428 -1.49 0.32 18.81
N SER A 429 -0.72 1.09 18.04
CA SER A 429 -0.90 2.53 17.90
C SER A 429 -1.84 2.91 16.76
N GLY A 430 -2.28 1.92 15.97
CA GLY A 430 -2.99 2.11 14.70
C GLY A 430 -4.23 2.99 14.80
N ALA A 431 -4.62 3.58 13.66
CA ALA A 431 -5.84 4.35 13.53
C ALA A 431 -6.83 3.58 12.65
N PHE A 432 -7.85 2.99 13.28
CA PHE A 432 -8.79 2.11 12.60
C PHE A 432 -10.17 2.74 12.46
N ALA A 433 -10.75 2.56 11.29
CA ALA A 433 -12.07 3.07 10.96
C ALA A 433 -12.86 2.02 10.18
N PHE A 434 -14.17 2.04 10.37
CA PHE A 434 -15.11 1.35 9.49
C PHE A 434 -16.28 2.27 9.23
N ARG A 435 -16.45 2.69 7.97
CA ARG A 435 -17.50 3.61 7.55
C ARG A 435 -17.55 4.87 8.43
N GLY A 436 -16.38 5.46 8.67
CA GLY A 436 -16.21 6.68 9.46
C GLY A 436 -16.29 6.53 10.98
N LYS A 437 -16.79 5.39 11.48
CA LYS A 437 -16.75 5.09 12.92
C LYS A 437 -15.36 4.63 13.31
N ARG A 438 -14.86 5.12 14.44
CA ARG A 438 -13.62 4.63 15.01
C ARG A 438 -13.83 3.22 15.55
N ILE A 439 -12.88 2.33 15.27
CA ILE A 439 -12.80 1.01 15.91
C ILE A 439 -11.74 1.09 17.00
N ASN A 440 -12.01 0.49 18.16
CA ASN A 440 -11.04 0.42 19.24
C ASN A 440 -9.85 -0.48 18.86
N ASN A 441 -8.63 -0.15 19.29
CA ASN A 441 -7.43 -0.91 18.93
C ASN A 441 -7.43 -2.32 19.53
N ALA A 442 -8.06 -2.56 20.67
CA ALA A 442 -8.29 -3.90 21.21
C ALA A 442 -9.29 -4.69 20.34
N GLU A 443 -10.38 -4.05 19.94
CA GLU A 443 -11.44 -4.67 19.13
C GLU A 443 -10.93 -5.10 17.74
N VAL A 444 -10.02 -4.34 17.12
CA VAL A 444 -9.38 -4.77 15.85
C VAL A 444 -8.47 -5.99 16.05
N VAL A 445 -7.81 -6.12 17.20
CA VAL A 445 -6.99 -7.29 17.52
C VAL A 445 -7.88 -8.50 17.78
N ASP A 446 -8.95 -8.35 18.56
CA ASP A 446 -9.98 -9.39 18.76
C ASP A 446 -10.54 -9.87 17.41
N ASN A 447 -10.91 -8.92 16.53
CA ASN A 447 -11.37 -9.22 15.19
C ASN A 447 -10.33 -10.00 14.36
N LEU A 448 -9.03 -9.69 14.49
CA LEU A 448 -7.98 -10.45 13.80
C LEU A 448 -7.83 -11.87 14.39
N VAL A 449 -7.90 -12.02 15.71
CA VAL A 449 -7.84 -13.34 16.38
C VAL A 449 -8.97 -14.23 15.89
N GLU A 450 -10.22 -13.73 15.88
CA GLU A 450 -11.36 -14.50 15.38
C GLU A 450 -11.24 -14.84 13.90
N HIS A 451 -10.78 -13.88 13.08
CA HIS A 451 -10.50 -14.10 11.66
C HIS A 451 -9.48 -15.24 11.45
N LEU A 452 -8.34 -15.19 12.12
CA LEU A 452 -7.33 -16.26 12.04
C LEU A 452 -7.82 -17.58 12.65
N GLY A 453 -8.66 -17.50 13.69
CA GLY A 453 -9.32 -18.65 14.30
C GLY A 453 -10.19 -19.43 13.32
N LYS A 454 -10.93 -18.74 12.44
CA LYS A 454 -11.70 -19.38 11.35
C LYS A 454 -10.80 -20.17 10.39
N TRP A 455 -9.58 -19.71 10.14
CA TRP A 455 -8.63 -20.38 9.26
C TRP A 455 -7.90 -21.55 9.91
N THR A 456 -7.73 -21.51 11.23
CA THR A 456 -6.91 -22.45 12.00
C THR A 456 -7.19 -23.93 11.71
N PRO A 457 -8.45 -24.41 11.62
CA PRO A 457 -8.75 -25.81 11.27
C PRO A 457 -8.15 -26.26 9.93
N TYR A 458 -7.97 -25.32 8.99
CA TYR A 458 -7.51 -25.58 7.62
C TYR A 458 -6.02 -25.34 7.42
N VAL A 459 -5.35 -24.64 8.34
CA VAL A 459 -3.93 -24.29 8.17
C VAL A 459 -3.02 -24.89 9.23
N ARG A 460 -3.56 -25.49 10.30
CA ARG A 460 -2.79 -26.04 11.43
C ARG A 460 -1.63 -26.96 11.04
N ARG A 461 -1.78 -27.80 10.00
CA ARG A 461 -0.80 -28.84 9.61
C ARG A 461 0.23 -28.35 8.59
N PHE A 462 -0.20 -28.08 7.35
CA PHE A 462 0.72 -27.70 6.26
C PHE A 462 1.03 -26.21 6.24
N GLY A 463 0.29 -25.42 7.01
CA GLY A 463 0.57 -24.03 7.29
C GLY A 463 -0.17 -23.05 6.40
N LEU A 464 -0.10 -21.81 6.84
CA LEU A 464 -0.47 -20.62 6.12
C LEU A 464 0.78 -19.83 5.78
N LEU A 465 1.20 -19.85 4.52
CA LEU A 465 2.20 -18.93 3.99
C LEU A 465 1.54 -17.56 3.77
N VAL A 466 1.83 -16.62 4.65
CA VAL A 466 1.28 -15.27 4.62
C VAL A 466 2.38 -14.25 4.37
N ILE A 467 2.15 -13.38 3.40
CA ILE A 467 2.93 -12.15 3.19
C ILE A 467 2.03 -11.01 3.62
N GLU A 468 2.42 -10.22 4.61
CA GLU A 468 1.53 -9.20 5.17
C GLU A 468 2.19 -7.83 5.30
N LEU A 469 1.36 -6.79 5.13
CA LEU A 469 1.67 -5.38 5.32
C LEU A 469 1.37 -4.98 6.77
N HIS A 470 2.27 -4.18 7.33
CA HIS A 470 2.25 -3.73 8.72
C HIS A 470 2.49 -2.23 8.81
N THR A 471 1.97 -1.65 9.88
CA THR A 471 2.29 -0.30 10.32
C THR A 471 3.41 -0.29 11.37
N ILE A 472 3.87 0.89 11.76
CA ILE A 472 4.78 1.14 12.87
C ILE A 472 4.28 2.32 13.71
N ALA A 473 4.80 2.52 14.92
CA ALA A 473 4.44 3.67 15.73
C ALA A 473 4.73 5.00 14.99
N PRO A 474 3.85 6.01 15.07
CA PRO A 474 4.02 7.27 14.34
C PRO A 474 5.26 8.04 14.82
N GLU A 475 5.65 7.91 16.08
CA GLU A 475 6.90 8.50 16.60
C GLU A 475 8.13 7.88 15.95
N LEU A 476 8.07 6.59 15.60
CA LEU A 476 9.15 5.89 14.89
C LEU A 476 9.17 6.31 13.42
N ALA A 477 8.00 6.47 12.79
CA ALA A 477 7.87 7.00 11.44
C ALA A 477 8.44 8.43 11.33
N ALA A 478 8.07 9.32 12.25
CA ALA A 478 8.53 10.71 12.30
C ALA A 478 10.06 10.83 12.40
N LYS A 479 10.71 9.95 13.17
CA LYS A 479 12.18 9.89 13.28
C LYS A 479 12.87 9.33 12.02
N ASN A 480 12.12 8.78 11.07
CA ASN A 480 12.63 8.05 9.92
C ASN A 480 11.98 8.49 8.59
N ILE A 481 11.53 9.74 8.49
CA ILE A 481 10.98 10.30 7.25
C ILE A 481 11.99 10.18 6.11
N GLY A 482 11.54 9.64 4.98
CA GLY A 482 12.42 9.29 3.86
C GLY A 482 13.18 7.96 4.04
N ARG A 483 12.84 7.13 5.03
CA ARG A 483 13.41 5.77 5.19
C ARG A 483 12.34 4.68 5.20
N THR A 484 11.09 5.06 5.31
CA THR A 484 9.91 4.18 5.29
C THR A 484 8.79 4.84 4.47
N ALA A 485 7.87 4.05 3.92
CA ALA A 485 6.67 4.51 3.23
C ALA A 485 5.41 4.38 4.10
N VAL A 486 5.57 4.16 5.41
CA VAL A 486 4.44 3.84 6.30
C VAL A 486 3.39 4.94 6.38
N THR A 487 3.74 6.22 6.28
CA THR A 487 2.73 7.30 6.27
C THR A 487 1.75 7.12 5.12
N ALA A 488 2.28 6.80 3.93
CA ALA A 488 1.47 6.51 2.75
C ALA A 488 0.59 5.28 2.99
N TYR A 489 1.15 4.20 3.52
CA TYR A 489 0.37 2.99 3.83
C TYR A 489 -0.73 3.23 4.85
N ASP A 490 -0.43 3.90 5.97
CA ASP A 490 -1.40 4.24 7.02
C ASP A 490 -2.56 5.06 6.46
N ALA A 491 -2.26 6.04 5.60
CA ALA A 491 -3.29 6.88 5.01
C ALA A 491 -4.16 6.12 4.00
N THR A 492 -3.55 5.43 3.02
CA THR A 492 -4.31 4.73 1.97
C THR A 492 -5.21 3.65 2.57
N HIS A 493 -4.70 2.89 3.55
CA HIS A 493 -5.42 1.79 4.16
C HIS A 493 -6.44 2.30 5.21
N GLY A 494 -6.05 3.25 6.05
CA GLY A 494 -6.94 3.79 7.09
C GLY A 494 -8.18 4.52 6.53
N PHE A 495 -8.03 5.28 5.43
CA PHE A 495 -9.17 5.95 4.80
C PHE A 495 -10.04 5.02 3.94
N SER A 496 -9.58 3.80 3.67
CA SER A 496 -10.30 2.80 2.87
C SER A 496 -10.78 1.59 3.69
N ASP A 497 -10.93 1.75 5.00
CA ASP A 497 -11.42 0.73 5.93
C ASP A 497 -10.58 -0.57 5.89
N GLN A 498 -9.26 -0.43 5.86
CA GLN A 498 -8.29 -1.52 5.93
C GLN A 498 -7.45 -1.46 7.22
N TYR A 499 -7.02 -2.61 7.71
CA TYR A 499 -6.57 -2.83 9.10
C TYR A 499 -5.11 -3.31 9.16
N ILE A 500 -4.17 -2.45 8.80
CA ILE A 500 -2.74 -2.76 8.96
C ILE A 500 -2.32 -2.60 10.42
N LEU A 501 -1.83 -3.69 11.02
CA LEU A 501 -1.37 -3.76 12.41
C LEU A 501 0.16 -3.82 12.45
N GLU A 502 0.76 -3.39 13.56
CA GLU A 502 2.17 -3.63 13.83
C GLU A 502 2.47 -5.14 13.79
N LEU A 503 3.67 -5.53 13.32
CA LEU A 503 4.06 -6.93 13.16
C LEU A 503 3.88 -7.74 14.46
N ASP A 504 4.32 -7.19 15.59
CA ASP A 504 4.20 -7.88 16.88
C ASP A 504 2.73 -8.09 17.29
N CYS A 505 1.84 -7.15 16.96
CA CYS A 505 0.40 -7.30 17.19
C CYS A 505 -0.18 -8.41 16.31
N PHE A 506 0.21 -8.47 15.04
CA PHE A 506 -0.22 -9.52 14.11
C PHE A 506 0.23 -10.91 14.59
N LEU A 507 1.49 -11.06 14.99
CA LEU A 507 2.02 -12.35 15.46
C LEU A 507 1.38 -12.80 16.78
N LYS A 508 1.11 -11.89 17.71
CA LYS A 508 0.37 -12.21 18.95
C LYS A 508 -1.07 -12.60 18.68
N ALA A 509 -1.73 -11.95 17.72
CA ALA A 509 -3.08 -12.33 17.31
C ALA A 509 -3.10 -13.73 16.67
N ALA A 510 -2.09 -14.06 15.85
CA ALA A 510 -1.93 -15.40 15.30
C ALA A 510 -1.72 -16.44 16.42
N GLU A 511 -0.84 -16.17 17.38
CA GLU A 511 -0.59 -17.05 18.52
C GLU A 511 -1.85 -17.28 19.35
N ALA A 512 -2.63 -16.22 19.63
CA ALA A 512 -3.92 -16.33 20.32
C ALA A 512 -4.95 -17.14 19.54
N ALA A 513 -4.87 -17.17 18.21
CA ALA A 513 -5.68 -18.04 17.36
C ALA A 513 -5.16 -19.49 17.27
N GLY A 514 -4.06 -19.83 17.96
CA GLY A 514 -3.43 -21.16 17.93
C GLY A 514 -2.50 -21.38 16.73
N LEU A 515 -2.01 -20.30 16.12
CA LEU A 515 -1.10 -20.32 14.97
C LEU A 515 0.21 -19.60 15.30
N HIS A 516 1.31 -20.32 15.25
CA HIS A 516 2.63 -19.81 15.57
C HIS A 516 3.50 -19.71 14.31
N PRO A 517 4.33 -18.67 14.18
CA PRO A 517 5.26 -18.56 13.07
C PRO A 517 6.37 -19.62 13.19
N VAL A 518 6.68 -20.30 12.10
CA VAL A 518 7.86 -21.17 12.00
C VAL A 518 9.13 -20.30 11.91
N PRO A 519 9.99 -20.26 12.94
CA PRO A 519 11.05 -19.25 13.03
C PRO A 519 12.08 -19.29 11.89
N SER A 520 12.41 -20.48 11.37
CA SER A 520 13.33 -20.66 10.23
C SER A 520 12.78 -20.11 8.91
N LEU A 521 11.45 -20.03 8.79
CA LEU A 521 10.74 -19.63 7.58
C LEU A 521 10.27 -18.17 7.64
N GLN A 522 10.52 -17.46 8.74
CA GLN A 522 10.13 -16.07 8.91
C GLN A 522 11.14 -15.10 8.28
N THR A 523 10.65 -13.98 7.74
CA THR A 523 11.47 -12.80 7.44
C THR A 523 10.64 -11.53 7.54
N LYS A 524 11.32 -10.37 7.67
CA LYS A 524 10.68 -9.05 7.70
C LYS A 524 11.47 -8.02 6.89
N TYR A 525 10.76 -7.03 6.33
CA TYR A 525 11.30 -6.03 5.42
C TYR A 525 10.88 -4.61 5.81
N PRO A 526 11.86 -3.68 5.96
CA PRO A 526 13.28 -3.95 6.17
C PRO A 526 13.50 -4.83 7.42
N ASN A 527 14.66 -5.51 7.49
CA ASN A 527 15.02 -6.30 8.68
C ASN A 527 15.46 -5.39 9.85
N SER A 528 14.51 -4.65 10.42
CA SER A 528 14.66 -3.75 11.56
C SER A 528 13.30 -3.46 12.19
N ASP A 529 13.23 -2.52 13.14
CA ASP A 529 11.97 -2.03 13.74
C ASP A 529 11.13 -1.19 12.76
N LEU A 530 11.68 -0.88 11.58
CA LEU A 530 10.95 -0.22 10.49
C LEU A 530 10.23 -1.21 9.58
N ALA A 531 10.17 -2.49 9.96
CA ALA A 531 9.54 -3.53 9.17
C ALA A 531 8.06 -3.19 8.92
N THR A 532 7.72 -2.96 7.66
CA THR A 532 6.33 -2.77 7.23
C THR A 532 5.82 -3.99 6.48
N ILE A 533 6.66 -5.00 6.22
CA ILE A 533 6.25 -6.21 5.52
C ILE A 533 6.85 -7.43 6.23
N SER A 534 6.09 -8.51 6.36
CA SER A 534 6.60 -9.79 6.84
C SER A 534 6.20 -10.94 5.93
N ILE A 535 6.96 -12.03 5.99
CA ILE A 535 6.60 -13.31 5.39
C ILE A 535 6.69 -14.34 6.51
N ASN A 536 5.61 -15.07 6.72
CA ASN A 536 5.49 -16.06 7.79
C ASN A 536 4.88 -17.35 7.23
N VAL A 537 5.28 -18.48 7.79
CA VAL A 537 4.51 -19.72 7.71
C VAL A 537 3.91 -19.95 9.09
N LEU A 538 2.59 -19.82 9.21
CA LEU A 538 1.86 -19.98 10.46
C LEU A 538 1.27 -21.38 10.57
N LYS A 539 1.52 -22.10 11.67
CA LYS A 539 1.08 -23.48 11.93
C LYS A 539 0.68 -23.67 13.40
N ALA A 540 -0.07 -24.72 13.71
CA ALA A 540 -0.25 -25.09 15.12
C ALA A 540 1.08 -25.59 15.71
N GLU A 541 1.30 -25.31 16.99
CA GLU A 541 2.58 -25.57 17.69
C GLU A 541 3.05 -27.03 17.53
N GLU A 542 2.12 -27.99 17.56
CA GLU A 542 2.40 -29.43 17.40
C GLU A 542 2.98 -29.83 16.03
N PHE A 543 2.94 -28.93 15.04
CA PHE A 543 3.49 -29.14 13.68
C PHE A 543 4.71 -28.26 13.37
N ILE A 544 5.31 -27.65 14.41
CA ILE A 544 6.55 -26.86 14.29
C ILE A 544 7.70 -27.74 14.77
N ASP A 545 8.60 -28.08 13.84
CA ASP A 545 9.80 -28.90 14.08
C ASP A 545 10.95 -28.08 14.69
#